data_AF-A0A0D0QAJ3-F1
#
_entry.id   AF-A0A0D0QAJ3-F1
#
_cell.length_a   1.000
_cell.length_b   1.000
_cell.length_c   1.000
_cell.angle_alpha   90.00
_cell.angle_beta   90.00
_cell.angle_gamma   90.00
#
_symmetry.space_group_name_H-M   'P 1'
#
loop_
_entity.id
_entity.type
_entity.pdbx_description
1 polymer ?
#
loop_
_entity_poly.entity_id
_entity_poly.type
_entity_poly.pdbx_seq_one_letter_code
_entity_poly.pdbx_strand_id
1 'polypeptide(L)' 'MKARVTVMLKDGVLDPQGEAVRHALGALGFEGVTGVRQGKVIELDLADGTSDPEAEVRAMCEKLLANTVIESYRVEIG' A
#
# COMPACT_ATOMS: atom_id res chain seq x y z
N MET A 1 -2.75 -18.71 8.23
CA MET A 1 -3.62 -17.90 7.32
C MET A 1 -2.82 -16.70 6.81
N LYS A 2 -3.06 -16.16 5.61
CA LYS A 2 -2.32 -14.99 5.10
C LYS A 2 -3.21 -13.76 5.00
N ALA A 3 -2.68 -12.60 5.38
CA ALA A 3 -3.29 -11.32 5.11
C ALA A 3 -2.37 -10.46 4.25
N ARG A 4 -2.94 -9.75 3.28
CA ARG A 4 -2.24 -8.78 2.44
C ARG A 4 -2.87 -7.40 2.66
N VAL A 5 -2.03 -6.43 2.99
CA VAL A 5 -2.41 -5.03 3.12
C VAL A 5 -1.76 -4.24 2.00
N THR A 6 -2.56 -3.56 1.18
CA THR A 6 -2.07 -2.60 0.19
C THR A 6 -2.30 -1.19 0.73
N VAL A 7 -1.23 -0.40 0.92
CA VAL A 7 -1.26 0.98 1.40
C VAL A 7 -0.84 1.91 0.28
N MET A 8 -1.68 2.91 -0.03
CA MET A 8 -1.43 3.91 -1.05
C MET A 8 -1.59 5.31 -0.47
N LEU A 9 -0.84 6.28 -0.97
CA LEU A 9 -1.13 7.69 -0.68
C LEU A 9 -2.56 8.03 -1.16
N LYS A 10 -3.27 8.88 -0.43
CA LYS A 10 -4.58 9.40 -0.84
C LYS A 10 -4.46 10.32 -2.06
N ASP A 11 -5.56 10.47 -2.77
CA ASP A 11 -5.65 11.41 -3.89
C ASP A 11 -5.36 12.84 -3.40
N GLY A 12 -4.62 13.59 -4.21
CA GLY A 12 -4.16 14.94 -3.87
C GLY A 12 -2.92 15.00 -2.98
N VAL A 13 -2.47 13.89 -2.39
CA VAL A 13 -1.17 13.84 -1.69
C VAL A 13 -0.04 13.64 -2.71
N LEU A 14 0.93 14.56 -2.69
CA LEU A 14 2.10 14.51 -3.56
C LEU A 14 2.92 13.23 -3.29
N ASP A 15 3.37 12.59 -4.36
CA ASP A 15 4.22 11.39 -4.31
C ASP A 15 5.55 11.64 -5.03
N PRO A 16 6.55 12.23 -4.34
CA PRO A 16 7.86 12.50 -4.94
C PRO A 16 8.58 11.23 -5.43
N GLN A 17 8.30 10.08 -4.81
CA GLN A 17 8.96 8.83 -5.17
C GLN A 17 8.36 8.27 -6.46
N GLY A 18 7.03 8.27 -6.60
CA GLY A 18 6.35 7.94 -7.84
C GLY A 18 6.82 8.82 -9.00
N GLU A 19 6.95 10.13 -8.78
CA GLU A 19 7.47 11.07 -9.78
C GLU A 19 8.91 10.74 -10.22
N ALA A 20 9.79 10.40 -9.27
CA ALA A 20 11.15 9.96 -9.57
C ALA A 20 11.17 8.67 -10.41
N VAL A 21 10.31 7.71 -10.08
CA VAL A 21 10.16 6.46 -10.85
C VAL A 21 9.64 6.75 -12.27
N ARG A 22 8.64 7.62 -12.43
CA ARG A 22 8.15 8.03 -13.76
C ARG A 22 9.28 8.61 -14.62
N HIS A 23 10.08 9.52 -14.06
CA HIS A 23 11.22 10.10 -14.77
C HIS A 23 12.26 9.04 -15.17
N ALA A 24 12.57 8.11 -14.27
CA ALA A 24 13.49 7.01 -14.57
C ALA A 24 12.97 6.11 -15.71
N LEU A 25 11.67 5.78 -15.69
CA LEU A 25 11.03 5.02 -16.77
C LEU A 25 11.09 5.75 -18.11
N GLY A 26 10.85 7.06 -18.13
CA GLY A 26 11.00 7.88 -19.33
C GLY A 26 12.42 7.86 -19.89
N ALA A 27 13.44 7.99 -19.03
CA ALA A 27 14.85 7.90 -19.44
C ALA A 27 15.24 6.53 -20.01
N LEU A 28 14.51 5.47 -19.66
CA LEU A 28 14.67 4.12 -20.20
C LEU A 28 13.86 3.87 -21.49
N GLY A 29 13.14 4.88 -22.01
CA GLY A 29 12.36 4.80 -23.25
C GLY A 29 10.89 4.39 -23.06
N PHE A 30 10.39 4.27 -21.83
CA PHE A 30 8.99 3.94 -21.55
C PHE A 30 8.09 5.19 -21.52
N GLU A 31 8.04 5.93 -22.63
CA GLU A 31 7.34 7.23 -22.73
C GLU A 31 5.81 7.15 -22.53
N GLY A 32 5.22 5.95 -22.65
CA GLY A 32 3.78 5.76 -22.42
C GLY A 32 3.34 5.84 -20.95
N VAL A 33 4.27 5.90 -20.00
CA VAL A 33 3.97 5.99 -18.56
C VAL A 33 3.77 7.46 -18.17
N THR A 34 2.51 7.89 -18.09
CA THR A 34 2.15 9.28 -17.81
C THR A 34 2.07 9.62 -16.31
N GLY A 35 1.99 8.61 -15.45
CA GLY A 35 1.92 8.78 -14.00
C GLY A 35 2.29 7.51 -13.26
N VAL A 36 2.88 7.68 -12.09
CA VAL A 36 3.25 6.57 -11.19
C VAL A 36 2.81 6.94 -9.78
N ARG A 37 2.23 5.97 -9.09
CA ARG A 37 1.92 6.04 -7.66
C ARG A 37 2.65 4.91 -6.97
N GLN A 38 3.48 5.25 -6.00
CA GLN A 38 4.16 4.28 -5.15
C GLN A 38 3.36 4.08 -3.87
N GLY A 39 3.31 2.82 -3.42
CA GLY A 39 2.71 2.44 -2.15
C GLY A 39 3.47 1.29 -1.53
N LYS A 40 2.83 0.63 -0.56
CA LYS A 40 3.38 -0.52 0.17
C LYS A 40 2.43 -1.71 0.00
N VAL A 41 2.99 -2.89 -0.17
CA VAL A 41 2.28 -4.16 0.03
C VAL A 41 2.92 -4.84 1.23
N ILE A 42 2.10 -5.19 2.22
CA ILE A 42 2.53 -5.79 3.48
C ILE A 42 1.82 -7.14 3.58
N GLU A 43 2.59 -8.21 3.64
CA GLU A 43 2.08 -9.57 3.85
C GLU A 43 2.28 -9.98 5.31
N LEU A 44 1.26 -10.58 5.90
CA LEU A 44 1.23 -11.02 7.29
C LEU A 44 0.85 -12.49 7.32
N ASP A 45 1.63 -13.28 8.05
CA ASP A 45 1.24 -14.64 8.44
C ASP A 45 0.49 -14.57 9.77
N LEU A 46 -0.80 -14.92 9.75
CA LEU A 46 -1.66 -14.96 10.93
C LEU A 46 -1.68 -16.38 11.50
N ALA A 47 -1.65 -16.45 12.83
CA ALA A 47 -1.72 -17.69 13.57
C ALA A 47 -3.04 -18.43 13.28
N ASP A 48 -3.00 -19.75 13.36
CA ASP A 48 -4.20 -20.55 13.23
C ASP A 48 -5.14 -20.29 14.41
N GLY A 49 -6.44 -20.15 14.13
CA GLY A 49 -7.44 -19.84 15.15
C GLY A 49 -7.61 -18.36 15.49
N THR A 50 -6.98 -17.43 14.75
CA THR A 50 -7.33 -16.01 14.82
C THR A 50 -8.83 -15.83 14.58
N SER A 51 -9.55 -15.29 15.57
CA SER A 51 -11.01 -15.27 15.61
C SER A 51 -11.65 -14.29 14.63
N ASP A 52 -11.02 -13.12 14.44
CA ASP A 52 -11.43 -12.12 13.45
C ASP A 52 -10.18 -11.51 12.77
N PRO A 53 -9.62 -12.23 11.79
CA PRO A 53 -8.41 -11.81 11.08
C PRO A 53 -8.54 -10.43 10.43
N GLU A 54 -9.71 -10.09 9.93
CA GLU A 54 -9.93 -8.82 9.24
C GLU A 54 -9.93 -7.65 10.22
N ALA A 55 -10.66 -7.77 11.34
CA ALA A 55 -10.69 -6.71 12.35
C ALA A 55 -9.30 -6.49 12.98
N GLU A 56 -8.55 -7.55 13.22
CA GLU A 56 -7.21 -7.45 13.80
C GLU A 56 -6.25 -6.74 12.84
N VAL A 57 -6.24 -7.11 11.56
CA VAL A 57 -5.38 -6.47 10.56
C VAL A 57 -5.79 -5.02 10.31
N ARG A 58 -7.10 -4.69 10.30
CA ARG A 58 -7.56 -3.30 10.24
C ARG A 58 -7.04 -2.47 11.42
N ALA A 59 -7.09 -3.02 12.63
CA ALA A 59 -6.53 -2.36 13.81
C ALA A 59 -5.01 -2.16 13.71
N MET A 60 -4.27 -3.10 13.12
CA MET A 60 -2.85 -2.93 12.82
C MET A 60 -2.61 -1.80 11.82
N CYS A 61 -3.44 -1.69 10.78
CA CYS A 61 -3.36 -0.59 9.81
C CYS A 61 -3.56 0.77 10.45
N GLU A 62 -4.57 0.93 11.30
CA GLU A 62 -4.87 2.19 11.98
C GLU A 62 -3.80 2.61 12.99
N LYS A 63 -3.17 1.64 13.65
CA LYS A 63 -2.17 1.90 14.70
C LYS A 63 -0.76 2.05 14.17
N LEU A 64 -0.42 1.40 13.06
CA LEU A 64 0.98 1.29 12.63
C LEU A 64 1.17 1.26 11.11
N LEU A 65 0.45 0.39 10.39
CA LEU A 65 0.85 0.07 9.01
C LEU A 65 0.56 1.19 8.01
N ALA A 66 -0.41 2.06 8.31
CA ALA A 66 -0.77 3.20 7.48
C ALA A 66 -0.83 4.50 8.28
N ASN A 67 -0.28 5.58 7.72
CA ASN A 67 -0.56 6.92 8.19
C ASN A 67 -1.91 7.39 7.63
N THR A 68 -2.99 7.14 8.38
CA THR A 68 -4.37 7.39 7.94
C THR A 68 -4.71 8.85 7.63
N VAL A 69 -3.84 9.80 7.95
CA VAL A 69 -3.98 11.20 7.51
C VAL A 69 -3.77 11.30 6.00
N ILE A 70 -2.70 10.69 5.48
CA ILE A 70 -2.21 10.84 4.10
C ILE A 70 -2.27 9.57 3.25
N GLU A 71 -2.47 8.41 3.86
CA GLU A 71 -2.55 7.10 3.21
C GLU A 71 -3.95 6.49 3.38
N SER A 72 -4.37 5.68 2.41
CA SER A 72 -5.49 4.75 2.47
C SER A 72 -4.96 3.33 2.36
N TYR A 73 -5.72 2.35 2.86
CA TYR A 73 -5.32 0.95 2.82
C TYR A 73 -6.47 0.03 2.43
N ARG A 74 -6.13 -1.13 1.87
CA ARG A 74 -7.02 -2.25 1.58
C ARG A 74 -6.47 -3.49 2.25
N VAL A 75 -7.34 -4.28 2.88
CA VAL A 75 -7.02 -5.56 3.51
C VAL A 75 -7.65 -6.68 2.68
N GLU A 76 -6.88 -7.72 2.41
CA GLU A 76 -7.30 -8.96 1.77
C GLU A 76 -6.86 -10.14 2.66
N ILE A 77 -7.77 -11.04 3.01
CA ILE A 77 -7.51 -12.23 3.82
C ILE A 77 -7.60 -13.47 2.92
N GLY A 78 -6.66 -14.41 3.07
CA GLY A 78 -6.56 -15.64 2.28
C GLY A 78 -6.12 -16.86 3.08
#